data_AF-A0A7S3GZ85-F1
#
_entry.id   AF-A0A7S3GZ85-F1
#
_cell.length_a   1.000
_cell.length_b   1.000
_cell.length_c   1.000
_cell.angle_alpha   90.00
_cell.angle_beta   90.00
_cell.angle_gamma   90.00
#
_symmetry.space_group_name_H-M   'P 1'
#
loop_
_entity.id
_entity.type
_entity.pdbx_description
1 polymer ?
#
loop_
_entity_poly.entity_id
_entity_poly.type
_entity_poly.pdbx_seq_one_letter_code
_entity_poly.pdbx_strand_id
1 'polypeptide(L)'
;IGATLFCALIFFFATFDTASSASHNRLFSSRLKKRMEITREAIVCPTAPPAIGPYSHAVKAGGMIYVSGCVGVSPETKSLVPGGVGPQARMVMENLKNIIESAGSNMGKVVK
;
A
#
# COMPACT_ATOMS: atom_id res chain seq x y z
N ILE A 1 31.89 -3.25 23.94
CA ILE A 1 31.51 -4.01 22.71
C ILE A 1 30.48 -5.12 23.02
N GLY A 2 30.31 -5.56 24.27
CA GLY A 2 29.40 -6.67 24.63
C GLY A 2 27.91 -6.38 24.82
N ALA A 3 27.38 -5.20 24.47
CA ALA A 3 25.97 -4.84 24.70
C ALA A 3 25.11 -4.72 23.42
N THR A 4 25.73 -4.68 22.23
CA THR A 4 25.00 -4.56 20.95
C THR A 4 24.66 -5.91 20.32
N LEU A 5 25.33 -6.99 20.72
CA LEU A 5 25.12 -8.32 20.13
C LEU A 5 23.97 -9.11 20.76
N PHE A 6 23.54 -8.74 21.96
CA PHE A 6 22.44 -9.42 22.66
C PHE A 6 21.04 -8.91 22.22
N CYS A 7 20.96 -7.71 21.63
CA CYS A 7 19.70 -7.11 21.18
C CYS A 7 19.24 -7.68 19.81
N ALA A 8 20.17 -8.08 18.94
CA ALA A 8 19.84 -8.62 17.62
C ALA A 8 19.26 -10.05 17.65
N LEU A 9 19.56 -10.83 18.70
CA LEU A 9 19.09 -12.22 18.83
C LEU A 9 17.68 -12.34 19.41
N ILE A 10 17.17 -11.31 20.09
CA ILE A 10 15.82 -11.31 20.67
C ILE A 10 14.75 -10.97 19.62
N PHE A 11 15.10 -10.20 18.57
CA PHE A 11 14.15 -9.84 17.51
C PHE A 11 13.86 -10.98 16.51
N PHE A 12 14.77 -11.95 16.36
CA PHE A 12 14.60 -13.04 15.38
C PHE A 12 13.73 -14.20 15.90
N PHE A 13 13.59 -14.36 17.22
CA PHE A 13 12.82 -15.47 17.81
C PHE A 13 11.32 -15.16 17.96
N ALA A 14 10.89 -13.90 17.79
CA ALA A 14 9.50 -13.49 17.96
C ALA A 14 8.62 -13.68 16.69
N THR A 15 9.19 -14.11 15.55
CA THR A 15 8.42 -14.36 14.31
C THR A 15 8.02 -15.81 14.11
N PHE A 16 8.35 -16.73 15.02
CA PHE A 16 8.19 -18.17 14.78
C PHE A 16 7.25 -18.92 15.72
N ASP A 17 6.63 -18.26 16.70
CA ASP A 17 5.67 -18.94 17.56
C ASP A 17 4.42 -18.09 17.82
N THR A 18 3.44 -18.22 16.93
CA THR A 18 2.04 -18.18 17.37
C THR A 18 1.23 -19.19 16.57
N ALA A 19 1.20 -20.38 17.14
CA ALA A 19 0.00 -21.19 17.28
C ALA A 19 -0.58 -21.82 16.01
N SER A 20 -0.01 -22.97 15.68
CA SER A 20 -0.79 -24.18 15.45
C SER A 20 -1.80 -24.40 16.60
N SER A 21 -3.10 -24.43 16.29
CA SER A 21 -4.12 -25.32 16.89
C SER A 21 -5.53 -24.73 16.73
N ALA A 22 -6.27 -25.22 15.72
CA ALA A 22 -7.73 -25.25 15.71
C ALA A 22 -8.18 -26.19 14.57
N SER A 23 -7.78 -27.45 14.71
CA SER A 23 -8.29 -28.57 13.95
C SER A 23 -9.41 -29.17 14.79
N HIS A 24 -10.65 -28.92 14.40
CA HIS A 24 -11.92 -29.64 14.67
C HIS A 24 -13.05 -28.66 14.22
N ASN A 25 -13.85 -29.04 13.22
CA ASN A 25 -14.96 -28.27 12.59
C ASN A 25 -14.65 -27.22 11.51
N ARG A 26 -13.92 -27.56 10.42
CA ARG A 26 -13.68 -26.63 9.29
C ARG A 26 -14.17 -27.07 7.90
N LEU A 27 -14.97 -28.15 7.81
CA LEU A 27 -15.48 -28.62 6.51
C LEU A 27 -16.81 -27.97 6.09
N PHE A 28 -17.55 -27.37 7.02
CA PHE A 28 -18.81 -26.69 6.70
C PHE A 28 -18.64 -25.18 6.43
N SER A 29 -17.61 -24.56 7.01
CA SER A 29 -17.33 -23.13 6.87
C SER A 29 -16.50 -22.76 5.63
N SER A 30 -15.83 -23.72 4.98
CA SER A 30 -14.98 -23.47 3.80
C SER A 30 -15.79 -23.07 2.56
N ARG A 31 -17.05 -23.48 2.45
CA ARG A 31 -17.94 -23.12 1.34
C ARG A 31 -18.53 -21.72 1.48
N LEU A 32 -18.67 -21.21 2.71
CA LEU A 32 -19.18 -19.87 2.99
C LEU A 32 -18.07 -18.82 3.15
N LYS A 33 -16.85 -19.19 3.56
CA LYS A 33 -15.70 -18.27 3.57
C LYS A 33 -15.20 -17.88 2.17
N LYS A 34 -15.69 -18.57 1.13
CA LYS A 34 -15.57 -18.14 -0.28
C LYS A 34 -16.57 -17.05 -0.67
N ARG A 35 -17.40 -16.54 0.25
CA ARG A 35 -18.00 -15.21 0.13
C ARG A 35 -16.92 -14.20 0.47
N MET A 36 -16.18 -13.81 -0.57
CA MET A 36 -15.30 -12.65 -0.66
C MET A 36 -15.05 -11.92 0.67
N GLU A 37 -14.09 -12.40 1.45
CA GLU A 37 -13.50 -11.59 2.51
C GLU A 37 -12.75 -10.46 1.78
N ILE A 38 -13.39 -9.30 1.66
CA ILE A 38 -12.80 -8.12 1.03
C ILE A 38 -11.77 -7.59 2.01
N THR A 39 -10.55 -8.13 1.92
CA THR A 39 -9.41 -7.58 2.64
C THR A 39 -9.09 -6.22 2.05
N ARG A 40 -9.19 -5.18 2.89
CA ARG A 40 -8.70 -3.85 2.57
C ARG A 40 -7.21 -3.80 2.83
N GLU A 41 -6.43 -3.44 1.84
CA GLU A 41 -4.98 -3.26 1.95
C GLU A 41 -4.67 -1.79 1.63
N ALA A 42 -4.08 -1.08 2.60
CA ALA A 42 -3.64 0.28 2.43
C ALA A 42 -2.26 0.27 1.76
N ILE A 43 -2.16 0.97 0.64
CA ILE A 43 -0.94 1.08 -0.15
C ILE A 43 -0.35 2.46 0.12
N VAL A 44 0.88 2.47 0.62
CA VAL A 44 1.67 3.68 0.84
C VAL A 44 2.82 3.66 -0.14
N CYS A 45 2.87 4.67 -1.01
CA CYS A 45 3.89 4.78 -2.03
C CYS A 45 4.99 5.74 -1.55
N PRO A 46 6.25 5.29 -1.36
CA PRO A 46 7.33 6.15 -0.90
C PRO A 46 7.82 7.14 -1.97
N THR A 47 7.56 6.85 -3.26
CA THR A 47 7.97 7.69 -4.39
C THR A 47 6.90 8.70 -4.80
N ALA A 48 5.73 8.69 -4.16
CA ALA A 48 4.66 9.64 -4.39
C ALA A 48 4.67 10.74 -3.31
N PRO A 49 4.03 11.90 -3.55
CA PRO A 49 3.89 12.96 -2.56
C PRO A 49 3.31 12.43 -1.25
N PRO A 50 3.84 12.83 -0.08
CA PRO A 50 3.38 12.28 1.19
C PRO A 50 1.88 12.55 1.38
N ALA A 51 1.17 11.57 1.95
CA ALA A 51 -0.22 11.75 2.33
C ALA A 51 -0.30 12.72 3.53
N ILE A 52 -0.56 14.00 3.27
CA ILE A 52 -0.72 15.03 4.32
C ILE A 52 -2.14 14.92 4.88
N GLY A 53 -2.42 13.85 5.63
CA GLY A 53 -3.71 13.61 6.27
C GLY A 53 -4.00 12.14 6.58
N PRO A 54 -5.16 11.82 7.19
CA PRO A 54 -5.57 10.45 7.51
C PRO A 54 -6.11 9.71 6.27
N TYR A 55 -5.28 9.60 5.22
CA TYR A 55 -5.59 8.86 4.00
C TYR A 55 -4.39 8.04 3.51
N SER A 56 -4.66 7.04 2.68
CA SER A 56 -3.64 6.24 2.00
C SER A 56 -3.56 6.65 0.53
N HIS A 57 -2.39 6.52 -0.10
CA HIS A 57 -2.22 6.82 -1.52
C HIS A 57 -3.16 5.99 -2.40
N ALA A 58 -3.28 4.71 -2.07
CA ALA A 58 -4.28 3.84 -2.66
C ALA A 58 -4.78 2.81 -1.65
N VAL A 59 -5.96 2.24 -1.92
CA VAL A 59 -6.53 1.14 -1.16
C VAL A 59 -6.93 0.04 -2.14
N LYS A 60 -6.44 -1.17 -1.91
CA LYS A 60 -6.83 -2.36 -2.66
C LYS A 60 -7.94 -3.09 -1.91
N ALA A 61 -9.05 -3.32 -2.57
CA ALA A 61 -10.21 -4.00 -2.00
C ALA A 61 -10.99 -4.71 -3.10
N GLY A 62 -11.31 -5.99 -2.88
CA GLY A 62 -12.22 -6.74 -3.77
C GLY A 62 -11.72 -6.88 -5.20
N GLY A 63 -10.40 -6.93 -5.39
CA GLY A 63 -9.76 -7.03 -6.72
C GLY A 63 -9.60 -5.70 -7.46
N MET A 64 -10.05 -4.59 -6.88
CA MET A 64 -9.88 -3.24 -7.43
C MET A 64 -8.88 -2.43 -6.59
N ILE A 65 -8.29 -1.42 -7.22
CA ILE A 65 -7.39 -0.45 -6.58
C ILE A 65 -8.05 0.91 -6.69
N TYR A 66 -8.32 1.53 -5.53
CA TYR A 66 -8.84 2.88 -5.42
C TYR A 66 -7.68 3.81 -5.13
N VAL A 67 -7.41 4.75 -6.03
CA VAL A 67 -6.33 5.72 -5.89
C VAL A 67 -6.89 7.03 -5.38
N SER A 68 -6.25 7.61 -4.38
CA SER A 68 -6.60 8.94 -3.85
C SER A 68 -6.26 10.03 -4.87
N GLY A 69 -6.90 11.20 -4.71
CA GLY A 69 -6.58 12.38 -5.53
C GLY A 69 -5.10 12.73 -5.44
N CYS A 70 -4.45 12.82 -6.58
CA CYS A 70 -3.03 13.17 -6.68
C CYS A 70 -2.87 14.64 -7.03
N VAL A 71 -1.89 15.29 -6.41
CA VAL A 71 -1.54 16.69 -6.68
C VAL A 71 -0.23 16.74 -7.45
N GLY A 72 -0.05 17.75 -8.30
CA GLY A 72 1.17 18.02 -9.07
C GLY A 72 2.32 18.55 -8.22
N VAL A 73 2.56 17.90 -7.09
CA VAL A 73 3.66 18.16 -6.17
C VAL A 73 4.82 17.24 -6.53
N SER A 74 6.03 17.78 -6.59
CA SER A 74 7.21 16.94 -6.74
C SER A 74 7.54 16.25 -5.41
N PRO A 75 7.78 14.92 -5.40
CA PRO A 75 8.16 14.20 -4.18
C PRO A 75 9.49 14.68 -3.59
N GLU A 76 10.38 15.24 -4.41
CA GLU A 76 11.69 15.77 -3.98
C GLU A 76 11.55 17.15 -3.30
N THR A 77 10.89 18.09 -3.98
CA THR A 77 10.81 19.48 -3.51
C THR A 77 9.64 19.72 -2.56
N LYS A 78 8.72 18.76 -2.44
CA LYS A 78 7.47 18.85 -1.66
C LYS A 78 6.64 20.09 -1.99
N SER A 79 6.84 20.65 -3.17
CA SER A 79 6.23 21.90 -3.65
C SER A 79 5.57 21.67 -5.00
N LEU A 80 4.60 22.52 -5.34
CA LEU A 80 3.93 22.49 -6.64
C LEU A 80 4.92 22.78 -7.76
N VAL A 81 4.81 22.02 -8.86
CA VAL A 81 5.65 22.23 -10.03
C VAL A 81 5.35 23.60 -10.65
N PRO A 82 6.39 24.41 -10.96
CA PRO A 82 6.22 25.71 -11.62
C PRO A 82 5.78 25.54 -13.08
N GLY A 83 5.14 26.57 -13.64
CA GLY A 83 4.71 26.57 -15.05
C GLY A 83 3.22 26.29 -15.28
N GLY A 84 2.40 26.35 -14.23
CA GLY A 84 0.94 26.33 -14.33
C GLY A 84 0.34 24.93 -14.54
N VAL A 85 -0.86 24.89 -15.14
CA VAL A 85 -1.69 23.67 -15.19
C VAL A 85 -1.06 22.52 -16.00
N GLY A 86 -0.32 22.81 -17.07
CA GLY A 86 0.26 21.78 -17.93
C GLY A 86 1.32 20.93 -17.23
N PRO A 87 2.39 21.54 -16.69
CA PRO A 87 3.41 20.83 -15.92
C PRO A 87 2.84 20.15 -14.66
N GLN A 88 1.88 20.77 -13.98
CA GLN A 88 1.20 20.16 -12.84
C GLN A 88 0.42 18.91 -13.26
N ALA A 89 -0.33 18.96 -14.36
CA ALA A 89 -1.06 17.81 -14.87
C ALA A 89 -0.12 16.66 -15.26
N ARG A 90 1.03 16.96 -15.88
CA ARG A 90 2.05 15.95 -16.18
C ARG A 90 2.58 15.29 -14.90
N MET A 91 2.91 16.09 -13.90
CA MET A 91 3.38 15.60 -12.60
C MET A 91 2.32 14.75 -11.88
N VAL A 92 1.05 15.13 -11.95
CA VAL A 92 -0.07 14.32 -11.41
C VAL A 92 -0.09 12.94 -12.07
N MET A 93 0.05 12.87 -13.40
CA MET A 93 0.04 11.61 -14.14
C MET A 93 1.25 10.72 -13.80
N GLU A 94 2.43 11.32 -13.60
CA GLU A 94 3.64 10.60 -13.17
C GLU A 94 3.48 10.05 -11.74
N ASN A 95 2.95 10.86 -10.83
CA ASN A 95 2.65 10.43 -9.46
C ASN A 95 1.62 9.30 -9.41
N LEU A 96 0.56 9.39 -10.22
CA LEU A 96 -0.46 8.33 -10.35
C LEU A 96 0.14 7.03 -10.84
N LYS A 97 1.01 7.09 -11.86
CA LYS A 97 1.71 5.92 -12.38
C LYS A 97 2.52 5.23 -11.26
N ASN A 98 3.28 5.99 -10.48
CA ASN A 98 4.10 5.46 -9.38
C ASN A 98 3.25 4.76 -8.31
N ILE A 99 2.08 5.30 -7.98
CA ILE A 99 1.15 4.70 -7.01
C ILE A 99 0.55 3.41 -7.54
N ILE A 100 0.12 3.38 -8.80
CA ILE A 100 -0.47 2.20 -9.43
C ILE A 100 0.57 1.07 -9.58
N GLU A 101 1.82 1.40 -9.90
CA GLU A 101 2.92 0.44 -9.94
C GLU A 101 3.25 -0.10 -8.55
N SER A 102 3.25 0.76 -7.53
CA SER A 102 3.42 0.35 -6.12
C SER A 102 2.28 -0.55 -5.62
N ALA A 103 1.09 -0.42 -6.22
CA ALA A 103 -0.06 -1.30 -5.98
C ALA A 103 0.03 -2.66 -6.69
N GLY A 104 1.06 -2.89 -7.51
CA GLY A 104 1.23 -4.08 -8.33
C GLY A 104 0.35 -4.11 -9.59
N SER A 105 -0.06 -2.95 -10.11
CA SER A 105 -0.86 -2.80 -11.33
C SER A 105 -0.16 -1.91 -12.35
N ASN A 106 -0.85 -1.52 -13.43
CA ASN A 106 -0.31 -0.64 -14.47
C ASN A 106 -1.36 0.36 -14.98
N MET A 107 -0.91 1.40 -15.69
CA MET A 107 -1.78 2.42 -16.28
C MET A 107 -2.76 1.86 -17.32
N GLY A 108 -2.46 0.72 -17.95
CA GLY A 108 -3.36 0.07 -18.91
C GLY A 108 -4.58 -0.61 -18.28
N LYS A 109 -4.57 -0.82 -16.96
CA LYS A 109 -5.70 -1.38 -16.19
C LYS A 109 -6.57 -0.31 -15.54
N VAL A 110 -6.32 0.96 -15.84
CA VAL A 110 -7.13 2.08 -15.32
C VAL A 110 -8.45 2.12 -16.07
N VAL A 111 -9.54 2.11 -15.32
CA VAL A 111 -10.91 2.11 -15.86
C VAL A 111 -11.61 3.47 -15.73
N LYS A 112 -11.13 4.37 -14.85
CA LYS A 112 -11.76 5.66 -14.57
C LYS A 112 -10.80 6.73 -14.06
#